data_AF-B0E3X5-F1
#
_entry.id   AF-B0E3X5-F1
#
_cell.length_a   1.000
_cell.length_b   1.000
_cell.length_c   1.000
_cell.angle_alpha   90.00
_cell.angle_beta   90.00
_cell.angle_gamma   90.00
#
_symmetry.space_group_name_H-M   'P 1'
#
loop_
_entity.id
_entity.type
_entity.pdbx_description
1 polymer ?
#
loop_
_entity_poly.entity_id
_entity_poly.type
_entity_poly.pdbx_seq_one_letter_code
_entity_poly.pdbx_strand_id
1 'polypeptide(L)'
;MSSIAIFTLFASMGTDAYSTADFLTPPDWFAHGLGNSGGVGKGGSIEPINVIISAQSQINPIKALTSFSSFTTCFDWISTLQANVNPGQTTRVNQSVGLRDGGCIQWALGGNHLRAWPQTLPDGNTAYFIAASTESPCISDGGNSAPPFVPNWHCIDADGFNEGRDQLTDDFTSVSLKYPFVLGIQKVQLYPSGVGTDAGKGSTIDHIPYDGKVNILTLTMSNCPQNLKRSGEC
;
A
#
# COMPACT_ATOMS: atom_id res chain seq x y z
N MET A 1 30.70 2.24 42.66
CA MET A 1 30.23 2.81 41.38
C MET A 1 29.12 1.91 40.89
N SER A 2 27.86 2.28 41.12
CA SER A 2 26.70 1.48 40.72
C SER A 2 26.20 1.97 39.36
N SER A 3 26.29 1.11 38.35
CA SER A 3 25.68 1.33 37.04
C SER A 3 24.18 1.06 37.12
N ILE A 4 23.39 2.07 36.80
CA ILE A 4 21.95 1.96 36.58
C ILE A 4 21.76 1.40 35.17
N ALA A 5 21.27 0.17 35.06
CA ALA A 5 20.82 -0.40 33.80
C ALA A 5 19.42 0.14 33.50
N ILE A 6 19.31 0.99 32.47
CA ILE A 6 18.03 1.41 31.91
C ILE A 6 17.52 0.26 31.04
N PHE A 7 16.56 -0.50 31.54
CA PHE A 7 15.76 -1.42 30.74
C PHE A 7 14.67 -0.61 30.04
N THR A 8 14.82 -0.40 28.73
CA THR A 8 13.75 0.08 27.86
C THR A 8 12.71 -1.03 27.72
N LEU A 9 11.56 -0.82 28.34
CA LEU A 9 10.38 -1.67 28.22
C LEU A 9 9.71 -1.36 26.87
N PHE A 10 9.93 -2.20 25.84
CA PHE A 10 9.04 -2.20 24.69
C PHE A 10 7.75 -2.89 25.10
N ALA A 11 6.66 -2.13 25.19
CA ALA A 11 5.33 -2.68 25.38
C ALA A 11 4.99 -3.57 24.18
N SER A 12 4.98 -4.88 24.38
CA SER A 12 4.45 -5.83 23.40
C SER A 12 2.92 -5.66 23.35
N MET A 13 2.44 -4.80 22.46
CA MET A 13 1.04 -4.86 22.05
C MET A 13 0.84 -6.22 21.36
N GLY A 14 -0.15 -6.98 21.83
CA GLY A 14 -0.40 -8.35 21.39
C GLY A 14 -0.54 -8.44 19.88
N THR A 15 0.52 -8.89 19.22
CA THR A 15 0.47 -9.33 17.84
C THR A 15 -0.04 -10.77 17.88
N ASP A 16 -1.27 -11.00 17.43
CA ASP A 16 -1.54 -12.25 16.75
C ASP A 16 -0.38 -12.45 15.76
N ALA A 17 0.39 -13.52 15.94
CA ALA A 17 1.60 -13.75 15.17
C ALA A 17 1.20 -13.98 13.71
N TYR A 18 1.16 -12.91 12.92
CA TYR A 18 0.98 -13.01 11.48
C TYR A 18 2.25 -13.64 10.90
N SER A 19 2.05 -14.56 9.95
CA SER A 19 3.17 -15.26 9.32
C SER A 19 3.92 -14.30 8.39
N THR A 20 5.07 -13.80 8.82
CA THR A 20 6.04 -13.06 8.00
C THR A 20 6.80 -13.97 7.03
N ALA A 21 6.36 -15.21 6.81
CA ALA A 21 7.08 -16.15 5.95
C ALA A 21 7.14 -15.67 4.49
N ASP A 22 6.17 -14.86 4.05
CA ASP A 22 6.02 -14.48 2.65
C ASP A 22 6.53 -13.06 2.34
N PHE A 23 6.86 -12.26 3.35
CA PHE A 23 7.40 -10.90 3.20
C PHE A 23 8.16 -10.47 4.45
N LEU A 24 9.10 -9.54 4.28
CA LEU A 24 9.79 -8.88 5.39
C LEU A 24 9.18 -7.51 5.65
N THR A 25 9.01 -7.17 6.93
CA THR A 25 8.42 -5.90 7.34
C THR A 25 9.26 -4.70 6.87
N PRO A 26 8.61 -3.64 6.33
CA PRO A 26 9.31 -2.46 5.88
C PRO A 26 9.92 -1.70 7.08
N PRO A 27 11.09 -1.07 6.95
CA PRO A 27 11.68 -0.23 8.00
C PRO A 27 10.85 1.01 8.35
N ASP A 28 10.22 1.65 7.36
CA ASP A 28 9.22 2.70 7.54
C ASP A 28 7.92 2.27 6.84
N TRP A 29 6.79 2.27 7.55
CA TRP A 29 5.49 1.83 7.03
C TRP A 29 4.86 2.84 6.06
N PHE A 30 5.70 3.55 5.30
CA PHE A 30 5.32 4.76 4.59
C PHE A 30 5.96 4.85 3.22
N ALA A 31 5.18 5.34 2.25
CA ALA A 31 5.70 5.86 1.00
C ALA A 31 5.89 7.37 1.10
N HIS A 32 6.96 7.87 0.53
CA HIS A 32 7.40 9.24 0.70
C HIS A 32 7.68 9.94 -0.61
N GLY A 33 7.24 11.18 -0.73
CA GLY A 33 7.51 12.03 -1.87
C GLY A 33 8.93 12.57 -1.86
N LEU A 34 9.57 12.59 -3.02
CA LEU A 34 10.85 13.27 -3.22
C LEU A 34 10.63 14.78 -3.19
N GLY A 35 10.86 15.41 -2.04
CA GLY A 35 10.62 16.85 -1.80
C GLY A 35 11.48 17.84 -2.60
N ASN A 36 12.09 17.46 -3.74
CA ASN A 36 12.99 18.32 -4.53
C ASN A 36 12.66 18.42 -6.03
N SER A 37 11.58 17.82 -6.54
CA SER A 37 11.17 18.05 -7.94
C SER A 37 10.41 19.36 -8.06
N GLY A 38 11.04 20.38 -8.67
CA GLY A 38 10.52 21.74 -8.89
C GLY A 38 9.29 21.86 -9.80
N GLY A 39 8.25 21.08 -9.56
CA GLY A 39 6.92 21.18 -10.14
C GLY A 39 5.92 20.57 -9.16
N VAL A 40 4.98 21.39 -8.67
CA VAL A 40 3.79 21.06 -7.85
C VAL A 40 3.96 19.85 -6.90
N GLY A 41 4.48 20.12 -5.70
CA GLY A 41 4.82 19.12 -4.69
C GLY A 41 5.97 19.58 -3.78
N LYS A 42 5.88 20.78 -3.21
CA LYS A 42 6.81 21.23 -2.16
C LYS A 42 6.30 20.77 -0.81
N GLY A 43 6.54 19.51 -0.47
CA GLY A 43 6.25 18.96 0.86
C GLY A 43 6.43 17.46 0.84
N GLY A 44 7.12 16.91 1.84
CA GLY A 44 7.28 15.47 1.99
C GLY A 44 5.92 14.80 2.17
N SER A 45 5.29 14.42 1.06
CA SER A 45 4.10 13.58 1.07
C SER A 45 4.45 12.26 1.75
N ILE A 46 3.56 11.77 2.59
CA ILE A 46 3.69 10.55 3.37
C ILE A 46 2.37 9.80 3.27
N GLU A 47 2.38 8.67 2.58
CA GLU A 47 1.24 7.77 2.50
C GLU A 47 1.50 6.51 3.36
N PRO A 48 0.57 6.11 4.24
CA PRO A 48 0.67 4.90 5.02
C PRO A 48 0.52 3.67 4.13
N ILE A 49 1.41 2.69 4.32
CA ILE A 49 1.23 1.35 3.77
C ILE A 49 0.17 0.65 4.62
N ASN A 50 -1.02 0.46 4.06
CA ASN A 50 -2.21 -0.04 4.76
C ASN A 50 -2.71 -1.38 4.19
N VAL A 51 -2.12 -1.86 3.09
CA VAL A 51 -2.39 -3.19 2.52
C VAL A 51 -1.08 -3.88 2.13
N ILE A 52 -1.00 -5.18 2.33
CA ILE A 52 0.05 -6.04 1.78
C ILE A 52 -0.60 -7.15 0.99
N ILE A 53 -0.15 -7.38 -0.24
CA ILE A 53 -0.52 -8.59 -0.98
C ILE A 53 0.74 -9.42 -1.15
N SER A 54 0.79 -10.56 -0.44
CA SER A 54 1.88 -11.52 -0.55
C SER A 54 1.46 -12.71 -1.41
N ALA A 55 2.42 -13.27 -2.12
CA ALA A 55 2.24 -14.54 -2.80
C ALA A 55 3.53 -15.34 -2.89
N GLN A 56 3.34 -16.66 -2.94
CA GLN A 56 4.43 -17.60 -3.17
C GLN A 56 5.02 -17.40 -4.58
N SER A 57 6.28 -17.80 -4.76
CA SER A 57 7.20 -17.45 -5.85
C SER A 57 6.75 -17.58 -7.31
N GLN A 58 5.53 -18.06 -7.57
CA GLN A 58 4.95 -18.23 -8.90
C GLN A 58 3.81 -17.27 -9.24
N ILE A 59 3.29 -16.54 -8.25
CA ILE A 59 2.12 -15.69 -8.43
C ILE A 59 2.60 -14.24 -8.44
N ASN A 60 2.30 -13.49 -9.49
CA ASN A 60 2.40 -12.03 -9.45
C ASN A 60 1.12 -11.47 -8.82
N PRO A 61 1.16 -10.92 -7.59
CA PRO A 61 -0.04 -10.47 -6.88
C PRO A 61 -0.82 -9.38 -7.60
N ILE A 62 -0.12 -8.45 -8.27
CA ILE A 62 -0.79 -7.37 -9.01
C ILE A 62 -1.43 -7.88 -10.30
N LYS A 63 -0.80 -8.84 -10.99
CA LYS A 63 -1.44 -9.48 -12.14
C LYS A 63 -2.70 -10.24 -11.72
N ALA A 64 -2.68 -10.88 -10.55
CA ALA A 64 -3.87 -11.52 -10.00
C ALA A 64 -4.96 -10.48 -9.67
N LEU A 65 -4.60 -9.34 -9.07
CA LEU A 65 -5.51 -8.22 -8.80
C LEU A 65 -6.21 -7.72 -10.08
N THR A 66 -5.42 -7.36 -11.10
CA THR A 66 -5.95 -6.76 -12.33
C THR A 66 -6.69 -7.75 -13.22
N SER A 67 -6.50 -9.07 -13.05
CA SER A 67 -7.19 -10.07 -13.87
C SER A 67 -8.66 -10.29 -13.50
N PHE A 68 -9.11 -9.81 -12.33
CA PHE A 68 -10.47 -10.08 -11.87
C PHE A 68 -11.18 -8.89 -11.23
N SER A 69 -10.50 -7.75 -11.08
CA SER A 69 -11.08 -6.54 -10.55
C SER A 69 -11.24 -5.48 -11.65
N SER A 70 -12.01 -4.43 -11.34
CA SER A 70 -12.11 -3.22 -12.15
C SER A 70 -10.88 -2.32 -12.03
N PHE A 71 -9.86 -2.71 -11.25
CA PHE A 71 -8.61 -1.95 -11.13
C PHE A 71 -7.79 -2.04 -12.42
N THR A 72 -7.56 -0.88 -13.03
CA THR A 72 -6.68 -0.74 -14.19
C THR A 72 -5.82 0.51 -14.06
N THR A 73 -4.69 0.53 -14.78
CA THR A 73 -3.90 1.75 -14.90
C THR A 73 -4.69 2.80 -15.66
N CYS A 74 -4.47 4.08 -15.30
CA CYS A 74 -4.90 5.21 -16.11
C CYS A 74 -3.66 6.02 -16.46
N PHE A 75 -3.41 6.20 -17.76
CA PHE A 75 -2.24 6.91 -18.32
C PHE A 75 -0.86 6.31 -18.00
N ASP A 76 -0.78 5.11 -17.40
CA ASP A 76 0.46 4.49 -16.92
C ASP A 76 1.34 5.44 -16.09
N TRP A 77 0.72 6.44 -15.45
CA TRP A 77 1.41 7.40 -14.61
C TRP A 77 1.79 6.77 -13.28
N ILE A 78 3.08 6.74 -13.01
CA ILE A 78 3.67 6.31 -11.75
C ILE A 78 3.99 7.58 -10.97
N SER A 79 3.46 7.70 -9.74
CA SER A 79 3.77 8.84 -8.86
C SER A 79 5.25 8.86 -8.50
N THR A 80 5.75 10.02 -8.05
CA THR A 80 7.13 10.17 -7.57
C THR A 80 7.33 9.64 -6.14
N LEU A 81 6.31 9.03 -5.53
CA LEU A 81 6.43 8.45 -4.19
C LEU A 81 7.30 7.19 -4.21
N GLN A 82 8.19 7.11 -3.24
CA GLN A 82 9.09 5.98 -3.03
C GLN A 82 8.93 5.44 -1.61
N ALA A 83 8.99 4.13 -1.43
CA ALA A 83 8.89 3.48 -0.11
C ALA A 83 10.14 2.66 0.20
N ASN A 84 10.52 2.52 1.48
CA ASN A 84 11.55 1.55 1.85
C ASN A 84 10.88 0.24 2.27
N VAL A 85 10.68 -0.66 1.32
CA VAL A 85 9.98 -1.93 1.58
C VAL A 85 10.91 -3.11 1.80
N ASN A 86 12.20 -2.95 1.59
CA ASN A 86 13.18 -4.03 1.70
C ASN A 86 14.07 -3.78 2.93
N PRO A 87 14.08 -4.67 3.93
CA PRO A 87 14.95 -4.51 5.08
C PRO A 87 16.42 -4.41 4.67
N GLY A 88 17.15 -3.51 5.33
CA GLY A 88 18.57 -3.31 5.06
C GLY A 88 18.87 -2.53 3.77
N GLN A 89 17.87 -2.18 2.96
CA GLN A 89 18.07 -1.20 1.89
C GLN A 89 18.09 0.22 2.47
N THR A 90 19.10 0.98 2.05
CA THR A 90 19.23 2.40 2.39
C THR A 90 18.55 3.31 1.37
N THR A 91 18.08 2.75 0.25
CA THR A 91 17.42 3.45 -0.85
C THR A 91 15.96 3.05 -0.93
N ARG A 92 15.07 4.03 -1.10
CA ARG A 92 13.64 3.77 -1.34
C ARG A 92 13.44 3.26 -2.77
N VAL A 93 12.51 2.34 -2.95
CA VAL A 93 12.13 1.83 -4.26
C VAL A 93 11.04 2.69 -4.87
N ASN A 94 11.08 2.86 -6.20
CA ASN A 94 10.02 3.54 -6.94
C ASN A 94 8.71 2.75 -6.85
N GLN A 95 7.60 3.48 -6.93
CA GLN A 95 6.30 2.86 -7.20
C GLN A 95 6.39 2.01 -8.48
N SER A 96 5.80 0.82 -8.43
CA SER A 96 5.74 -0.09 -9.57
C SER A 96 4.43 0.01 -10.34
N VAL A 97 3.32 0.30 -9.64
CA VAL A 97 1.98 0.35 -10.22
C VAL A 97 1.12 1.39 -9.50
N GLY A 98 0.31 2.14 -10.26
CA GLY A 98 -0.80 2.96 -9.77
C GLY A 98 -2.11 2.52 -10.42
N LEU A 99 -3.06 2.01 -9.64
CA LEU A 99 -4.34 1.50 -10.14
C LEU A 99 -5.51 2.30 -9.56
N ARG A 100 -6.56 2.47 -10.37
CA ARG A 100 -7.84 3.04 -9.93
C ARG A 100 -8.95 2.04 -10.17
N ASP A 101 -9.84 1.90 -9.20
CA ASP A 101 -11.07 1.14 -9.36
C ASP A 101 -11.93 1.78 -10.47
N GLY A 102 -12.45 1.00 -11.42
CA GLY A 102 -13.17 1.52 -12.59
C GLY A 102 -12.31 2.29 -13.61
N GLY A 103 -10.99 2.27 -13.45
CA GLY A 103 -10.02 2.83 -14.39
C GLY A 103 -10.09 4.34 -14.58
N CYS A 104 -9.94 4.78 -15.83
CA CYS A 104 -9.90 6.21 -16.15
C CYS A 104 -11.22 6.95 -15.91
N ILE A 105 -12.34 6.25 -15.74
CA ILE A 105 -13.60 6.91 -15.35
C ILE A 105 -13.48 7.47 -13.92
N GLN A 106 -12.79 6.77 -13.03
CA GLN A 106 -12.59 7.22 -11.65
C GLN A 106 -11.43 8.22 -11.50
N TRP A 107 -10.63 8.36 -12.55
CA TRP A 107 -9.84 9.58 -12.73
C TRP A 107 -10.70 10.82 -13.04
N ALA A 108 -11.99 10.70 -13.35
CA ALA A 108 -12.86 11.87 -13.48
C ALA A 108 -13.76 12.09 -12.26
N LEU A 109 -14.08 11.02 -11.53
CA LEU A 109 -15.13 11.02 -10.51
C LEU A 109 -14.63 10.83 -9.08
N GLY A 110 -13.34 10.56 -8.87
CA GLY A 110 -12.86 9.99 -7.61
C GLY A 110 -13.15 8.51 -7.51
N GLY A 111 -12.62 7.89 -6.45
CA GLY A 111 -12.56 6.45 -6.32
C GLY A 111 -11.50 5.90 -5.40
N ASN A 112 -11.46 4.57 -5.32
CA ASN A 112 -10.35 3.89 -4.69
C ASN A 112 -9.11 3.93 -5.62
N HIS A 113 -8.03 4.51 -5.13
CA HIS A 113 -6.74 4.61 -5.78
C HIS A 113 -5.72 3.85 -4.94
N LEU A 114 -4.88 3.05 -5.58
CA LEU A 114 -3.79 2.36 -4.90
C LEU A 114 -2.46 2.53 -5.61
N ARG A 115 -1.40 2.63 -4.82
CA ARG A 115 -0.01 2.63 -5.26
C ARG A 115 0.70 1.45 -4.63
N ALA A 116 1.57 0.79 -5.40
CA ALA A 116 2.19 -0.46 -4.96
C ALA A 116 3.72 -0.48 -5.17
N TRP A 117 4.44 -0.96 -4.16
CA TRP A 117 5.90 -1.13 -4.16
C TRP A 117 6.26 -2.61 -3.96
N PRO A 118 7.08 -3.20 -4.85
CA PRO A 118 7.38 -4.62 -4.82
C PRO A 118 8.54 -4.93 -3.87
N GLN A 119 8.43 -6.08 -3.21
CA GLN A 119 9.51 -6.77 -2.51
C GLN A 119 9.62 -8.19 -3.08
N THR A 120 10.84 -8.60 -3.40
CA THR A 120 11.15 -9.99 -3.77
C THR A 120 12.18 -10.52 -2.78
N LEU A 121 11.86 -11.63 -2.14
CA LEU A 121 12.73 -12.30 -1.18
C LEU A 121 13.73 -13.24 -1.88
N PRO A 122 14.86 -13.60 -1.23
CA PRO A 122 15.85 -14.51 -1.81
C PRO A 122 15.32 -15.91 -2.14
N ASP A 123 14.26 -16.35 -1.48
CA ASP A 123 13.57 -17.63 -1.73
C ASP A 123 12.55 -17.55 -2.88
N GLY A 124 12.43 -16.39 -3.52
CA GLY A 124 11.53 -16.13 -4.63
C GLY A 124 10.14 -15.66 -4.23
N ASN A 125 9.80 -15.62 -2.93
CA ASN A 125 8.51 -15.07 -2.49
C ASN A 125 8.40 -13.59 -2.87
N THR A 126 7.19 -13.16 -3.22
CA THR A 126 6.93 -11.78 -3.63
C THR A 126 5.83 -11.15 -2.79
N ALA A 127 5.98 -9.87 -2.52
CA ALA A 127 4.96 -9.08 -1.87
C ALA A 127 4.86 -7.69 -2.49
N TYR A 128 3.66 -7.14 -2.47
CA TYR A 128 3.40 -5.75 -2.81
C TYR A 128 2.91 -5.04 -1.56
N PHE A 129 3.63 -4.00 -1.19
CA PHE A 129 3.23 -3.05 -0.15
C PHE A 129 2.42 -1.96 -0.81
N ILE A 130 1.24 -1.70 -0.28
CA ILE A 130 0.23 -0.89 -0.93
C ILE A 130 -0.21 0.24 -0.01
N ALA A 131 -0.25 1.44 -0.56
CA ALA A 131 -1.02 2.56 -0.02
C ALA A 131 -2.30 2.66 -0.85
N ALA A 132 -3.42 2.29 -0.24
CA ALA A 132 -4.75 2.40 -0.83
C ALA A 132 -5.51 3.58 -0.19
N SER A 133 -6.19 4.36 -1.00
CA SER A 133 -6.94 5.53 -0.53
C SER A 133 -8.19 5.77 -1.37
N THR A 134 -9.29 6.09 -0.71
CA THR A 134 -10.45 6.70 -1.36
C THR A 134 -10.16 8.19 -1.61
N GLU A 135 -10.37 8.62 -2.85
CA GLU A 135 -10.15 10.00 -3.28
C GLU A 135 -11.41 10.59 -3.92
N SER A 136 -11.61 11.89 -3.77
CA SER A 136 -12.68 12.66 -4.42
C SER A 136 -12.11 13.79 -5.29
N PRO A 137 -12.76 14.19 -6.40
CA PRO A 137 -12.31 15.32 -7.19
C PRO A 137 -12.24 16.60 -6.36
N CYS A 138 -11.18 17.38 -6.57
CA CYS A 138 -10.98 18.66 -5.90
C CYS A 138 -10.19 19.64 -6.80
N ILE A 139 -10.27 20.93 -6.47
CA ILE A 139 -9.78 22.03 -7.30
C ILE A 139 -8.31 22.41 -6.97
N SER A 140 -7.77 21.90 -5.87
CA SER A 140 -6.43 22.27 -5.39
C SER A 140 -5.84 21.20 -4.47
N ASP A 141 -4.55 20.92 -4.64
CA ASP A 141 -3.74 20.26 -3.61
C ASP A 141 -3.26 21.32 -2.63
N GLY A 142 -3.83 21.36 -1.43
CA GLY A 142 -3.12 22.09 -0.38
C GLY A 142 -3.06 23.60 -0.59
N GLY A 143 -4.06 24.20 -1.24
CA GLY A 143 -4.06 25.62 -1.59
C GLY A 143 -3.20 25.99 -2.79
N ASN A 144 -2.57 25.01 -3.45
CA ASN A 144 -2.01 25.18 -4.79
C ASN A 144 -3.10 24.95 -5.81
N SER A 145 -3.33 25.92 -6.70
CA SER A 145 -4.20 25.72 -7.85
C SER A 145 -3.79 24.44 -8.59
N ALA A 146 -4.75 23.58 -8.92
CA ALA A 146 -4.49 22.43 -9.77
C ALA A 146 -3.68 22.88 -11.01
N PRO A 147 -2.68 22.11 -11.45
CA PRO A 147 -1.91 22.48 -12.64
C PRO A 147 -2.89 22.77 -13.79
N PRO A 148 -2.65 23.81 -14.62
CA PRO A 148 -3.60 24.26 -15.65
C PRO A 148 -3.95 23.21 -16.72
N PHE A 149 -3.30 22.04 -16.69
CA PHE A 149 -3.50 20.91 -17.60
C PHE A 149 -4.04 19.64 -16.91
N VAL A 150 -4.37 19.69 -15.61
CA VAL A 150 -4.95 18.56 -14.85
C VAL A 150 -6.34 18.97 -14.37
N PRO A 151 -7.37 18.94 -15.25
CA PRO A 151 -8.72 19.41 -14.92
C PRO A 151 -9.41 18.61 -13.81
N ASN A 152 -8.92 17.40 -13.50
CA ASN A 152 -9.44 16.52 -12.45
C ASN A 152 -8.30 16.12 -11.50
N TRP A 153 -7.97 16.98 -10.54
CA TRP A 153 -7.17 16.58 -9.39
C TRP A 153 -8.05 15.84 -8.38
N HIS A 154 -7.49 14.85 -7.68
CA HIS A 154 -8.22 14.16 -6.60
C HIS A 154 -7.50 14.41 -5.29
N CYS A 155 -8.30 14.60 -4.27
CA CYS A 155 -7.85 14.71 -2.91
C CYS A 155 -8.23 13.44 -2.17
N ILE A 156 -7.37 12.96 -1.28
CA ILE A 156 -7.72 11.88 -0.38
C ILE A 156 -8.85 12.37 0.54
N ASP A 157 -9.87 11.52 0.71
CA ASP A 157 -10.99 11.81 1.59
C ASP A 157 -10.57 11.74 3.07
N ALA A 158 -11.39 12.30 3.97
CA ALA A 158 -11.00 12.49 5.37
C ALA A 158 -10.65 11.19 6.12
N ASP A 159 -11.26 10.06 5.75
CA ASP A 159 -10.92 8.71 6.24
C ASP A 159 -10.37 7.82 5.11
N GLY A 160 -9.87 8.45 4.03
CA GLY A 160 -9.64 7.79 2.75
C GLY A 160 -8.67 6.63 2.83
N PHE A 161 -7.67 6.66 3.70
CA PHE A 161 -6.75 5.52 3.88
C PHE A 161 -7.43 4.30 4.52
N ASN A 162 -8.30 4.49 5.51
CA ASN A 162 -8.98 3.37 6.15
C ASN A 162 -10.07 2.82 5.22
N GLU A 163 -10.85 3.69 4.58
CA GLU A 163 -11.87 3.33 3.60
C GLU A 163 -11.25 2.61 2.38
N GLY A 164 -10.18 3.15 1.80
CA GLY A 164 -9.52 2.56 0.63
C GLY A 164 -8.92 1.19 0.91
N ARG A 165 -8.32 1.00 2.11
CA ARG A 165 -7.85 -0.32 2.58
C ARG A 165 -8.98 -1.34 2.63
N ASP A 166 -10.06 -0.98 3.31
CA ASP A 166 -11.16 -1.90 3.56
C ASP A 166 -11.93 -2.20 2.28
N GLN A 167 -12.20 -1.20 1.44
CA GLN A 167 -12.80 -1.40 0.11
C GLN A 167 -11.92 -2.29 -0.77
N LEU A 168 -10.61 -2.05 -0.87
CA LEU A 168 -9.71 -2.91 -1.65
C LEU A 168 -9.78 -4.36 -1.16
N THR A 169 -9.81 -4.56 0.16
CA THR A 169 -9.89 -5.90 0.75
C THR A 169 -11.22 -6.57 0.44
N ASP A 170 -12.33 -5.83 0.52
CA ASP A 170 -13.65 -6.33 0.20
C ASP A 170 -13.77 -6.67 -1.29
N ASP A 171 -13.21 -5.85 -2.18
CA ASP A 171 -13.13 -6.13 -3.62
C ASP A 171 -12.41 -7.46 -3.87
N PHE A 172 -11.28 -7.70 -3.20
CA PHE A 172 -10.57 -8.97 -3.27
C PHE A 172 -11.38 -10.18 -2.80
N THR A 173 -12.23 -10.01 -1.77
CA THR A 173 -13.11 -11.11 -1.30
C THR A 173 -14.32 -11.34 -2.17
N SER A 174 -14.84 -10.29 -2.80
CA SER A 174 -16.04 -10.34 -3.64
C SER A 174 -15.79 -11.01 -4.98
N VAL A 175 -14.53 -11.00 -5.42
CA VAL A 175 -14.10 -11.69 -6.61
C VAL A 175 -13.98 -13.19 -6.34
N SER A 176 -14.79 -13.97 -7.04
CA SER A 176 -14.51 -15.40 -7.22
C SER A 176 -13.21 -15.53 -8.00
N LEU A 177 -12.08 -15.74 -7.32
CA LEU A 177 -10.80 -16.01 -7.96
C LEU A 177 -10.98 -17.21 -8.88
N LYS A 178 -11.00 -16.98 -10.20
CA LYS A 178 -11.15 -18.05 -11.22
C LYS A 178 -9.90 -18.92 -11.38
N TYR A 179 -8.89 -18.68 -10.53
CA TYR A 179 -7.62 -19.38 -10.50
C TYR A 179 -7.55 -20.29 -9.28
N PRO A 180 -6.65 -21.30 -9.25
CA PRO A 180 -6.50 -22.24 -8.14
C PRO A 180 -5.81 -21.57 -6.92
N PHE A 181 -6.20 -20.35 -6.58
CA PHE A 181 -5.67 -19.62 -5.44
C PHE A 181 -6.65 -19.66 -4.27
N VAL A 182 -6.11 -19.88 -3.08
CA VAL A 182 -6.79 -19.61 -1.81
C VAL A 182 -6.29 -18.27 -1.31
N LEU A 183 -7.25 -17.36 -1.06
CA LEU A 183 -7.00 -16.06 -0.47
C LEU A 183 -7.15 -16.17 1.05
N GLY A 184 -6.05 -15.98 1.77
CA GLY A 184 -6.06 -15.71 3.21
C GLY A 184 -6.12 -14.20 3.46
N ILE A 185 -6.87 -13.77 4.47
CA ILE A 185 -6.94 -12.37 4.88
C ILE A 185 -6.66 -12.27 6.38
N GLN A 186 -5.76 -11.36 6.75
CA GLN A 186 -5.48 -11.02 8.14
C GLN A 186 -5.52 -9.50 8.27
N LYS A 187 -6.25 -9.00 9.26
CA LYS A 187 -6.26 -7.57 9.61
C LYS A 187 -5.45 -7.40 10.88
N VAL A 188 -4.35 -6.65 10.81
CA VAL A 188 -3.36 -6.56 11.90
C VAL A 188 -2.94 -5.13 12.15
N GLN A 189 -2.75 -4.76 13.42
CA GLN A 189 -2.16 -3.48 13.80
C GLN A 189 -0.64 -3.58 13.71
N LEU A 190 0.00 -2.93 12.73
CA LEU A 190 1.45 -3.08 12.49
C LEU A 190 2.28 -1.83 12.84
N TYR A 191 1.63 -0.67 12.93
CA TYR A 191 2.26 0.58 13.38
C TYR A 191 1.23 1.45 14.11
N PRO A 192 1.63 2.43 14.93
CA PRO A 192 0.69 3.31 15.62
C PRO A 192 -0.18 4.09 14.64
N SER A 193 -1.39 4.46 15.07
CA SER A 193 -2.22 5.44 14.36
C SER A 193 -1.49 6.78 14.21
N GLY A 194 -1.79 7.52 13.16
CA GLY A 194 -1.13 8.78 12.88
C GLY A 194 -1.81 9.54 11.75
N VAL A 195 -1.02 10.37 11.06
CA VAL A 195 -1.49 11.21 9.96
C VAL A 195 -0.53 11.12 8.79
N GLY A 196 -1.06 10.84 7.60
CA GLY A 196 -0.35 10.92 6.33
C GLY A 196 -0.42 12.34 5.80
N THR A 197 0.50 12.70 4.92
CA THR A 197 0.53 14.01 4.27
C THR A 197 0.31 13.80 2.78
N ASP A 198 -0.93 14.00 2.33
CA ASP A 198 -1.24 14.12 0.91
C ASP A 198 -2.36 15.17 0.76
N ALA A 199 -2.65 15.57 -0.47
CA ALA A 199 -3.70 16.53 -0.81
C ALA A 199 -5.06 16.10 -0.23
N GLY A 200 -5.42 16.56 0.97
CA GLY A 200 -6.76 16.38 1.53
C GLY A 200 -7.80 17.32 0.91
N LYS A 201 -9.07 16.92 0.94
CA LYS A 201 -10.16 17.77 0.43
C LYS A 201 -10.30 19.01 1.32
N GLY A 202 -9.79 20.15 0.83
CA GLY A 202 -9.80 21.45 1.55
C GLY A 202 -8.44 21.89 2.11
N SER A 203 -7.35 21.23 1.73
CA SER A 203 -6.02 21.33 2.34
C SER A 203 -5.26 22.65 2.16
N THR A 204 -4.36 22.96 3.13
CA THR A 204 -3.04 23.62 2.92
C THR A 204 -1.89 22.82 3.58
N ILE A 205 -1.71 21.55 3.17
CA ILE A 205 -0.84 20.49 3.73
C ILE A 205 -1.59 19.62 4.77
N ASP A 206 -2.70 19.04 4.37
CA ASP A 206 -3.55 18.23 5.25
C ASP A 206 -2.91 16.92 5.67
N HIS A 207 -3.29 16.57 6.90
CA HIS A 207 -2.87 15.44 7.69
C HIS A 207 -4.03 14.43 7.71
N ILE A 208 -4.03 13.48 6.77
CA ILE A 208 -5.11 12.49 6.65
C ILE A 208 -4.91 11.39 7.71
N PRO A 209 -5.86 11.19 8.64
CA PRO A 209 -5.70 10.19 9.69
C PRO A 209 -5.63 8.78 9.10
N TYR A 210 -4.86 7.92 9.77
CA TYR A 210 -4.87 6.47 9.56
C TYR A 210 -4.83 5.76 10.90
N ASP A 211 -5.45 4.58 10.98
CA ASP A 211 -5.54 3.82 12.22
C ASP A 211 -4.32 2.93 12.50
N GLY A 212 -3.41 2.77 11.52
CA GLY A 212 -2.19 1.95 11.62
C GLY A 212 -2.41 0.44 11.43
N LYS A 213 -3.63 0.04 11.03
CA LYS A 213 -3.93 -1.33 10.65
C LYS A 213 -3.59 -1.59 9.19
N VAL A 214 -3.12 -2.80 8.95
CA VAL A 214 -2.76 -3.33 7.64
C VAL A 214 -3.61 -4.57 7.36
N ASN A 215 -4.22 -4.61 6.18
CA ASN A 215 -4.85 -5.83 5.68
C ASN A 215 -3.80 -6.61 4.88
N ILE A 216 -3.46 -7.81 5.34
CA ILE A 216 -2.55 -8.74 4.67
C ILE A 216 -3.38 -9.75 3.88
N LEU A 217 -3.22 -9.74 2.56
CA LEU A 217 -3.86 -10.63 1.61
C LEU A 217 -2.81 -11.62 1.12
N THR A 218 -2.99 -12.91 1.43
CA THR A 218 -2.03 -13.95 1.09
C THR A 218 -2.61 -14.86 0.02
N LEU A 219 -1.98 -14.87 -1.15
CA LEU A 219 -2.33 -15.73 -2.27
C LEU A 219 -1.51 -17.02 -2.19
N THR A 220 -2.19 -18.15 -2.05
CA THR A 220 -1.57 -19.49 -2.01
C THR A 220 -2.20 -20.39 -3.05
N MET A 221 -1.46 -21.35 -3.61
CA MET A 221 -2.06 -22.33 -4.52
C MET A 221 -2.78 -23.43 -3.74
N SER A 222 -4.00 -23.80 -4.16
CA SER A 222 -4.88 -24.72 -3.44
C SER A 222 -4.35 -26.16 -3.31
N ASN A 223 -3.32 -26.53 -4.08
CA ASN A 223 -2.85 -27.92 -4.20
C ASN A 223 -1.34 -28.11 -3.97
N CYS A 224 -0.60 -27.13 -3.42
CA CYS A 224 0.82 -27.35 -3.17
C CYS A 224 1.00 -28.22 -1.91
N PRO A 225 1.56 -29.45 -2.00
CA PRO A 225 1.82 -30.27 -0.83
C PRO A 225 2.71 -29.49 0.13
N GLN A 226 2.36 -29.41 1.42
CA GLN A 226 3.08 -28.59 2.40
C GLN A 226 4.58 -28.91 2.54
N ASN A 227 5.02 -30.04 1.99
CA ASN A 227 6.39 -30.53 2.00
C ASN A 227 7.26 -29.99 0.84
N LEU A 228 6.69 -29.24 -0.12
CA LEU A 228 7.39 -28.72 -1.31
C LEU A 228 7.73 -27.22 -1.25
N LYS A 229 7.64 -26.59 -0.07
CA LYS A 229 7.97 -25.16 0.16
C LYS A 229 9.40 -24.71 -0.23
N ARG A 230 10.23 -25.55 -0.84
CA ARG A 230 11.67 -25.27 -1.06
C ARG A 230 12.19 -25.32 -2.50
N SER A 231 11.36 -25.57 -3.52
CA SER A 231 11.86 -25.63 -4.89
C SER A 231 11.14 -24.76 -5.91
N GLY A 232 10.23 -23.86 -5.49
CA GLY A 232 9.58 -22.93 -6.43
C GLY A 232 8.74 -23.61 -7.50
N GLU A 233 8.38 -24.87 -7.32
CA GLU A 233 7.52 -25.65 -8.21
C GLU A 233 6.37 -26.25 -7.39
N CYS A 234 5.19 -25.69 -7.59
CA CYS A 234 4.01 -26.51 -7.85
C CYS A 234 3.66 -26.32 -9.35
#